data_AF-A0A239AEW9-F1
#
_entry.id   AF-A0A239AEW9-F1
#
_cell.length_a   1.000
_cell.length_b   1.000
_cell.length_c   1.000
_cell.angle_alpha   90.00
_cell.angle_beta   90.00
_cell.angle_gamma   90.00
#
_symmetry.space_group_name_H-M   'P 1'
#
loop_
_entity.id
_entity.type
_entity.pdbx_description
1 polymer ?
#
loop_
_entity_poly.entity_id
_entity_poly.type
_entity_poly.pdbx_seq_one_letter_code
_entity_poly.pdbx_strand_id
1 'polypeptide(L)'
;MKFINKFALVAAFLTTPLMAQAELKAMDDSSLATVTGQDGISISGQFNGSIGSVVYTDNDPSGGSLRLETIAFDGFNISDDAPILVDVVTTSIGGADTEQLQIGLPSVTGQLSVGAIKVGSTAAPSIGSLAISDINMAGTTVKVWGH
;
A
#
# COMPACT_ATOMS: atom_id res chain seq x y z
N MET A 1 -13.28 67.56 -43.17
CA MET A 1 -13.91 66.64 -42.20
C MET A 1 -14.14 65.27 -42.84
N LYS A 2 -13.72 64.21 -42.13
CA LYS A 2 -14.46 62.93 -42.00
C LYS A 2 -14.39 61.84 -43.10
N PHE A 3 -13.33 61.74 -43.92
CA PHE A 3 -13.16 60.55 -44.78
C PHE A 3 -11.92 59.67 -44.49
N ILE A 4 -10.93 60.16 -43.75
CA ILE A 4 -9.75 59.36 -43.35
C ILE A 4 -10.05 58.36 -42.22
N ASN A 5 -11.07 58.63 -41.38
CA ASN A 5 -11.37 57.76 -40.23
C ASN A 5 -12.03 56.42 -40.59
N LYS A 6 -12.61 56.27 -41.79
CA LYS A 6 -13.30 55.02 -42.17
C LYS A 6 -12.35 54.01 -42.82
N PHE A 7 -11.43 54.48 -43.65
CA PHE A 7 -10.43 53.62 -44.31
C PHE A 7 -9.35 53.15 -43.34
N ALA A 8 -8.91 54.02 -42.42
CA ALA A 8 -7.95 53.64 -41.37
C ALA A 8 -8.54 52.62 -40.38
N LEU A 9 -9.85 52.71 -40.08
CA LEU A 9 -10.52 51.77 -39.18
C LEU A 9 -10.73 50.39 -39.82
N VAL A 10 -11.05 50.34 -41.13
CA VAL A 10 -11.20 49.06 -41.86
C VAL A 10 -9.83 48.39 -42.08
N ALA A 11 -8.77 49.15 -42.33
CA ALA A 11 -7.41 48.62 -42.37
C ALA A 11 -6.93 48.09 -41.01
N ALA A 12 -7.28 48.77 -39.91
CA ALA A 12 -6.96 48.32 -38.55
C ALA A 12 -7.72 47.04 -38.15
N PHE A 13 -8.94 46.83 -38.66
CA PHE A 13 -9.72 45.60 -38.42
C PHE A 13 -9.29 44.42 -39.31
N LEU A 14 -8.71 44.68 -40.50
CA LEU A 14 -8.23 43.65 -41.43
C LEU A 14 -6.82 43.14 -41.10
N THR A 15 -6.06 43.85 -40.26
CA THR A 15 -4.75 43.39 -39.74
C THR A 15 -4.86 42.56 -38.47
N THR A 16 -6.06 42.41 -37.90
CA THR A 16 -6.31 41.60 -36.69
C THR A 16 -6.96 40.24 -36.95
N PRO A 17 -6.54 39.44 -37.96
CA PRO A 17 -6.80 38.02 -37.90
C PRO A 17 -5.50 37.23 -38.00
N LEU A 18 -4.54 37.51 -37.13
CA LEU A 18 -3.30 36.74 -37.07
C LEU A 18 -2.86 36.62 -35.61
N MET A 19 -2.68 35.38 -35.17
CA MET A 19 -1.88 34.97 -34.01
C MET A 19 -2.55 34.88 -32.63
N ALA A 20 -3.89 34.84 -32.53
CA ALA A 20 -4.50 33.90 -31.57
C ALA A 20 -4.49 32.50 -32.19
N GLN A 21 -3.32 32.08 -32.68
CA GLN A 21 -3.08 30.68 -32.92
C GLN A 21 -3.04 30.10 -31.51
N ALA A 22 -4.15 29.52 -31.07
CA ALA A 22 -4.05 28.50 -30.04
C ALA A 22 -3.18 27.42 -30.66
N GLU A 23 -1.87 27.56 -30.46
CA GLU A 23 -0.91 26.48 -30.57
C GLU A 23 -1.46 25.40 -29.64
N LEU A 24 -2.25 24.49 -30.20
CA LEU A 24 -2.41 23.17 -29.61
C LEU A 24 -1.03 22.54 -29.75
N LYS A 25 -0.17 22.80 -28.75
CA LYS A 25 1.05 22.04 -28.57
C LYS A 25 0.59 20.59 -28.52
N ALA A 26 1.01 19.79 -29.51
CA ALA A 26 0.67 18.38 -29.55
C ALA A 26 1.03 17.82 -28.18
N MET A 27 0.01 17.42 -27.44
CA MET A 27 0.16 16.78 -26.14
C MET A 27 0.94 15.50 -26.45
N ASP A 28 2.19 15.47 -26.03
CA ASP A 28 3.04 14.31 -26.19
C ASP A 28 2.45 13.22 -25.30
N ASP A 29 1.80 12.22 -25.89
CA ASP A 29 1.22 11.10 -25.14
C ASP A 29 2.27 10.42 -24.26
N SER A 30 3.57 10.50 -24.60
CA SER A 30 4.65 10.04 -23.73
C SER A 30 4.75 10.83 -22.41
N SER A 31 4.41 12.11 -22.41
CA SER A 31 4.32 12.95 -21.21
C SER A 31 3.02 12.74 -20.43
N LEU A 32 1.96 12.27 -21.09
CA LEU A 32 0.67 11.95 -20.48
C LEU A 32 0.57 10.52 -19.96
N ALA A 33 1.39 9.60 -20.48
CA ALA A 33 1.55 8.25 -19.95
C ALA A 33 2.02 8.26 -18.48
N THR A 34 2.78 9.29 -18.09
CA THR A 34 3.18 9.56 -16.71
C THR A 34 2.03 10.12 -15.85
N VAL A 35 1.02 10.75 -16.46
CA VAL A 35 -0.08 11.44 -15.76
C VAL A 35 -1.18 10.48 -15.31
N THR A 36 -1.18 9.22 -15.78
CA THR A 36 -2.15 8.20 -15.38
C THR A 36 -1.70 7.38 -14.16
N GLY A 37 -1.08 7.99 -13.14
CA GLY A 37 -0.81 7.30 -11.85
C GLY A 37 -0.08 5.95 -11.93
N GLN A 38 0.75 5.74 -12.97
CA GLN A 38 1.45 4.48 -13.22
C GLN A 38 2.72 4.30 -12.39
N ASP A 39 3.07 5.23 -11.51
CA ASP A 39 4.21 5.10 -10.59
C ASP A 39 3.94 4.12 -9.42
N GLY A 40 2.82 3.39 -9.47
CA GLY A 40 2.41 2.43 -8.46
C GLY A 40 2.04 3.09 -7.12
N ILE A 41 1.83 2.26 -6.10
CA ILE A 41 1.66 2.72 -4.71
C ILE A 41 2.82 2.17 -3.88
N SER A 42 3.55 3.07 -3.22
CA SER A 42 4.55 2.71 -2.22
C SER A 42 3.95 2.80 -0.81
N ILE A 43 4.18 1.79 0.02
CA ILE A 43 3.72 1.76 1.41
C ILE A 43 4.93 1.54 2.32
N SER A 44 5.14 2.43 3.28
CA SER A 44 6.17 2.34 4.32
C SER A 44 5.56 2.57 5.71
N GLY A 45 6.32 2.22 6.75
CA GLY A 45 5.93 2.46 8.13
C GLY A 45 6.08 1.24 9.05
N GLN A 46 5.56 1.41 10.27
CA GLN A 46 5.64 0.43 11.34
C GLN A 46 4.35 -0.39 11.44
N PHE A 47 4.48 -1.71 11.38
CA PHE A 47 3.37 -2.67 11.43
C PHE A 47 3.40 -3.45 12.73
N ASN A 48 3.09 -2.77 13.83
CA ASN A 48 3.11 -3.35 15.16
C ASN A 48 1.70 -3.69 15.63
N GLY A 49 1.56 -4.68 16.52
CA GLY A 49 0.27 -5.11 17.04
C GLY A 49 0.39 -5.89 18.33
N SER A 50 -0.74 -6.19 18.97
CA SER A 50 -0.77 -7.05 20.14
C SER A 50 -2.02 -7.91 20.17
N ILE A 51 -1.91 -9.07 20.83
CA ILE A 51 -3.05 -9.91 21.20
C ILE A 51 -3.09 -9.94 22.73
N GLY A 52 -4.27 -9.68 23.30
CA GLY A 52 -4.45 -9.71 24.75
C GLY A 52 -4.14 -11.07 25.34
N SER A 53 -4.76 -12.13 24.81
CA SER A 53 -4.44 -13.51 25.18
C SER A 53 -4.82 -14.53 24.11
N VAL A 54 -4.05 -15.61 24.03
CA VAL A 54 -4.44 -16.87 23.38
C VAL A 54 -4.69 -17.90 24.47
N VAL A 55 -5.86 -18.54 24.44
CA VAL A 55 -6.29 -19.49 25.47
C VAL A 55 -6.67 -20.80 24.81
N TYR A 56 -5.95 -21.86 25.16
CA TYR A 56 -6.43 -23.21 24.99
C TYR A 56 -7.28 -23.59 26.20
N THR A 57 -8.49 -24.08 25.94
CA THR A 57 -9.42 -24.59 26.95
C THR A 57 -9.66 -26.06 26.69
N ASP A 58 -9.31 -26.91 27.65
CA ASP A 58 -9.72 -28.30 27.66
C ASP A 58 -11.14 -28.39 28.25
N ASN A 59 -12.08 -28.88 27.45
CA ASN A 59 -13.51 -28.90 27.79
C ASN A 59 -13.94 -30.18 28.52
N ASP A 60 -13.00 -31.09 28.82
CA ASP A 60 -13.32 -32.28 29.58
C ASP A 60 -13.69 -31.93 31.05
N PRO A 61 -14.42 -32.81 31.75
CA PRO A 61 -14.87 -32.54 33.14
C PRO A 61 -13.75 -32.28 34.15
N SER A 62 -12.51 -32.66 33.83
CA SER A 62 -11.31 -32.38 34.63
C SER A 62 -10.28 -31.57 33.85
N GLY A 63 -10.72 -30.91 32.76
CA GLY A 63 -9.89 -30.16 31.85
C GLY A 63 -9.30 -28.90 32.48
N GLY A 64 -8.12 -28.51 31.99
CA GLY A 64 -7.43 -27.28 32.36
C GLY A 64 -7.47 -26.22 31.27
N SER A 65 -6.63 -25.19 31.43
CA SER A 65 -6.40 -24.22 30.36
C SER A 65 -4.92 -23.88 30.27
N LEU A 66 -4.45 -23.58 29.07
CA LEU A 66 -3.14 -22.97 28.84
C LEU A 66 -3.41 -21.57 28.30
N ARG A 67 -2.79 -20.57 28.93
CA ARG A 67 -2.98 -19.16 28.58
C ARG A 67 -1.64 -18.54 28.21
N LEU A 68 -1.60 -17.88 27.08
CA LEU A 68 -0.53 -16.97 26.67
C LEU A 68 -1.11 -15.57 26.78
N GLU A 69 -0.46 -14.70 27.55
CA GLU A 69 -0.95 -13.33 27.81
C GLU A 69 0.09 -12.31 27.35
N THR A 70 -0.41 -11.14 26.93
CA THR A 70 0.41 -10.00 26.48
C THR A 70 1.32 -10.41 25.32
N ILE A 71 0.70 -10.82 24.21
CA ILE A 71 1.41 -11.22 23.01
C ILE A 71 1.66 -9.96 22.18
N ALA A 72 2.91 -9.66 21.84
CA ALA A 72 3.29 -8.46 21.11
C ALA A 72 4.01 -8.78 19.80
N PHE A 73 3.60 -8.13 18.72
CA PHE A 73 4.24 -8.13 17.40
C PHE A 73 4.97 -6.79 17.24
N ASP A 74 6.29 -6.86 17.11
CA ASP A 74 7.14 -5.67 17.04
C ASP A 74 8.29 -5.86 16.05
N GLY A 75 8.92 -4.77 15.64
CA GLY A 75 10.07 -4.77 14.75
C GLY A 75 9.73 -4.88 13.26
N PHE A 76 8.47 -5.11 12.89
CA PHE A 76 8.02 -5.11 11.49
C PHE A 76 8.01 -3.67 10.93
N ASN A 77 9.19 -3.17 10.60
CA ASN A 77 9.38 -1.87 9.97
C ASN A 77 9.59 -2.02 8.46
N ILE A 78 8.93 -1.15 7.71
CA ILE A 78 9.16 -0.95 6.28
C ILE A 78 9.81 0.43 6.10
N SER A 79 11.06 0.43 5.63
CA SER A 79 11.81 1.66 5.36
C SER A 79 11.24 2.39 4.14
N ASP A 80 11.31 3.71 4.16
CA ASP A 80 11.04 4.55 2.97
C ASP A 80 12.02 4.24 1.83
N ASP A 81 13.23 3.76 2.14
CA ASP A 81 14.25 3.38 1.15
C ASP A 81 13.96 2.03 0.46
N ALA A 82 13.09 1.22 1.06
CA ALA A 82 12.69 -0.08 0.55
C ALA A 82 11.21 -0.33 0.90
N PRO A 83 10.27 0.37 0.26
CA PRO A 83 8.85 0.28 0.57
C PRO A 83 8.24 -1.01 0.01
N ILE A 84 7.02 -1.32 0.48
CA ILE A 84 6.14 -2.27 -0.21
C ILE A 84 5.72 -1.63 -1.54
N LEU A 85 5.87 -2.39 -2.62
CA LEU A 85 5.47 -1.96 -3.96
C LEU A 85 4.14 -2.61 -4.32
N VAL A 86 3.18 -1.80 -4.74
CA VAL A 86 1.90 -2.23 -5.29
C VAL A 86 1.83 -1.82 -6.75
N ASP A 87 1.63 -2.81 -7.62
CA ASP A 87 1.58 -2.60 -9.06
C ASP A 87 0.55 -3.53 -9.73
N VAL A 88 0.09 -3.16 -10.92
CA VAL A 88 -0.75 -4.01 -11.76
C VAL A 88 0.16 -4.92 -12.60
N VAL A 89 -0.06 -6.23 -12.50
CA VAL A 89 0.66 -7.21 -13.31
C VAL A 89 -0.33 -8.12 -14.04
N THR A 90 -0.01 -8.50 -15.27
CA THR A 90 -0.75 -9.56 -15.97
C THR A 90 -0.21 -10.91 -15.54
N THR A 91 -1.08 -11.83 -15.13
CA THR A 91 -0.72 -13.21 -14.78
C THR A 91 -1.76 -14.17 -15.34
N SER A 92 -1.32 -15.33 -15.81
CA SER A 92 -2.25 -16.39 -16.23
C SER A 92 -2.89 -17.06 -15.01
N ILE A 93 -4.19 -16.92 -14.87
CA ILE A 93 -5.00 -17.54 -13.83
C ILE A 93 -6.06 -18.40 -14.51
N GLY A 94 -6.08 -19.70 -14.22
CA GLY A 94 -7.01 -20.63 -14.87
C GLY A 94 -6.85 -20.75 -16.39
N GLY A 95 -5.70 -20.35 -16.94
CA GLY A 95 -5.42 -20.38 -18.38
C GLY A 95 -5.86 -19.11 -19.14
N ALA A 96 -6.36 -18.09 -18.45
CA ALA A 96 -6.65 -16.78 -19.01
C ALA A 96 -5.72 -15.70 -18.44
N ASP A 97 -5.29 -14.78 -19.29
CA ASP A 97 -4.54 -13.61 -18.85
C ASP A 97 -5.45 -12.71 -18.02
N THR A 98 -5.04 -12.46 -16.78
CA THR A 98 -5.79 -11.66 -15.80
C THR A 98 -4.89 -10.55 -15.29
N GLU A 99 -5.39 -9.32 -15.33
CA GLU A 99 -4.76 -8.20 -14.64
C GLU A 99 -5.07 -8.31 -13.13
N GLN A 100 -4.03 -8.23 -12.31
CA GLN A 100 -4.15 -8.29 -10.86
C GLN A 100 -3.30 -7.20 -10.21
N LEU A 101 -3.72 -6.73 -9.05
CA LEU A 101 -2.84 -5.98 -8.17
C LEU A 101 -1.89 -6.96 -7.47
N GLN A 102 -0.60 -6.74 -7.63
CA GLN A 102 0.44 -7.46 -6.92
C GLN A 102 1.08 -6.54 -5.88
N ILE A 103 1.14 -7.03 -4.66
CA ILE A 103 1.75 -6.36 -3.51
C ILE A 103 2.98 -7.16 -3.12
N GLY A 104 4.17 -6.61 -3.36
CA GLY A 104 5.45 -7.23 -3.02
C GLY A 104 6.04 -6.66 -1.74
N LEU A 105 6.35 -7.52 -0.78
CA LEU A 105 7.02 -7.10 0.46
C LEU A 105 8.54 -7.04 0.28
N PRO A 106 9.21 -5.98 0.80
CA PRO A 106 10.66 -5.88 0.85
C PRO A 106 11.20 -6.82 1.95
N SER A 107 12.45 -6.65 2.36
CA SER A 107 12.96 -7.34 3.56
C SER A 107 12.24 -6.81 4.79
N VAL A 108 11.33 -7.60 5.34
CA VAL A 108 10.60 -7.28 6.58
C VAL A 108 10.89 -8.37 7.60
N THR A 109 11.59 -8.00 8.66
CA THR A 109 11.87 -8.90 9.78
C THR A 109 11.28 -8.32 11.05
N GLY A 110 10.60 -9.14 11.83
CA GLY A 110 10.05 -8.73 13.11
C GLY A 110 10.20 -9.81 14.16
N GLN A 111 9.60 -9.57 15.31
CA GLN A 111 9.64 -10.45 16.46
C GLN A 111 8.25 -10.59 17.06
N LEU A 112 8.04 -11.74 17.71
CA LEU A 112 6.88 -12.01 18.54
C LEU A 112 7.35 -12.30 19.96
N SER A 113 6.64 -11.77 20.95
CA SER A 113 6.89 -12.10 22.35
C SER A 113 5.59 -12.43 23.07
N VAL A 114 5.68 -13.31 24.07
CA VAL A 114 4.63 -13.64 25.01
C VAL A 114 5.12 -13.24 26.40
N GLY A 115 4.44 -12.27 27.01
CA GLY A 115 4.82 -11.76 28.33
C GLY A 115 4.63 -12.76 29.47
N ALA A 116 3.59 -13.59 29.39
CA ALA A 116 3.32 -14.61 30.40
C ALA A 116 2.67 -15.88 29.81
N ILE A 117 3.14 -17.03 30.29
CA ILE A 117 2.54 -18.34 30.03
C ILE A 117 1.96 -18.85 31.34
N LYS A 118 0.69 -19.21 31.38
CA LYS A 118 -0.01 -19.64 32.60
C LYS A 118 -0.73 -20.96 32.37
N VAL A 119 -0.72 -21.83 33.37
CA VAL A 119 -1.51 -23.06 33.40
C VAL A 119 -2.67 -22.86 34.38
N GLY A 120 -3.90 -22.97 33.89
CA GLY A 120 -5.12 -22.73 34.64
C GLY A 120 -5.73 -21.35 34.37
N SER A 121 -6.07 -20.63 35.44
CA SER A 121 -6.84 -19.37 35.34
C SER A 121 -5.95 -18.15 35.08
N THR A 122 -6.58 -16.98 34.86
CA THR A 122 -5.89 -15.68 34.78
C THR A 122 -5.12 -15.33 36.06
N ALA A 123 -5.53 -15.87 37.20
CA ALA A 123 -4.89 -15.67 38.50
C ALA A 123 -3.72 -16.64 38.76
N ALA A 124 -3.51 -17.65 37.91
CA ALA A 124 -2.40 -18.57 38.04
C ALA A 124 -1.06 -17.83 37.86
N PRO A 125 0.00 -18.23 38.60
CA PRO A 125 1.33 -17.68 38.40
C PRO A 125 1.83 -18.00 36.97
N SER A 126 2.58 -17.06 36.40
CA SER A 126 3.28 -17.32 35.14
C SER A 126 4.37 -18.37 35.34
N ILE A 127 4.49 -19.29 34.40
CA ILE A 127 5.59 -20.27 34.33
C ILE A 127 6.75 -19.78 33.46
N GLY A 128 6.62 -18.62 32.83
CA GLY A 128 7.68 -18.02 32.01
C GLY A 128 7.16 -17.13 30.89
N SER A 129 8.06 -16.79 29.98
CA SER A 129 7.80 -16.01 28.76
C SER A 129 8.34 -16.77 27.54
N LEU A 130 7.93 -16.32 26.35
CA LEU A 130 8.44 -16.84 25.08
C LEU A 130 8.85 -15.67 24.19
N ALA A 131 9.99 -15.81 23.52
CA ALA A 131 10.42 -14.91 22.47
C ALA A 131 10.63 -15.70 21.18
N ILE A 132 10.13 -15.17 20.07
CA ILE A 132 10.35 -15.66 18.72
C ILE A 132 10.97 -14.51 17.94
N SER A 133 12.24 -14.67 17.60
CA SER A 133 13.03 -13.65 16.90
C SER A 133 13.15 -13.98 15.41
N ASP A 134 13.53 -12.97 14.63
CA ASP A 134 13.83 -13.09 13.20
C ASP A 134 12.71 -13.69 12.36
N ILE A 135 11.46 -13.30 12.64
CA ILE A 135 10.33 -13.62 11.77
C ILE A 135 10.55 -12.88 10.45
N ASN A 136 11.01 -13.61 9.44
CA ASN A 136 11.30 -13.07 8.12
C ASN A 136 10.10 -13.23 7.18
N MET A 137 9.57 -12.10 6.71
CA MET A 137 8.47 -12.03 5.74
C MET A 137 8.94 -11.56 4.35
N ALA A 138 10.25 -11.49 4.12
CA ALA A 138 10.82 -11.10 2.83
C ALA A 138 10.32 -12.00 1.70
N GLY A 139 10.03 -11.39 0.54
CA GLY A 139 9.55 -12.11 -0.64
C GLY A 139 8.08 -12.52 -0.59
N THR A 140 7.35 -12.17 0.47
CA THR A 140 5.89 -12.32 0.50
C THR A 140 5.27 -11.53 -0.65
N THR A 141 4.36 -12.17 -1.38
CA THR A 141 3.59 -11.54 -2.46
C THR A 141 2.10 -11.78 -2.22
N VAL A 142 1.32 -10.71 -2.19
CA VAL A 142 -0.15 -10.78 -2.18
C VAL A 142 -0.67 -10.40 -3.56
N LYS A 143 -1.62 -11.18 -4.08
CA LYS A 143 -2.24 -10.97 -5.39
C LYS A 143 -3.74 -10.76 -5.21
N VAL A 144 -4.30 -9.73 -5.84
CA VAL A 144 -5.72 -9.36 -5.72
C VAL A 144 -6.32 -9.18 -7.11
N TRP A 145 -7.36 -9.94 -7.43
CA TRP A 145 -8.07 -9.90 -8.72
C TRP A 145 -9.57 -10.20 -8.53
N GLY A 146 -10.38 -9.89 -9.54
CA GLY A 146 -11.81 -10.21 -9.56
C GLY A 146 -12.10 -11.69 -9.81
N HIS A 147 -13.28 -12.17 -9.41
CA HIS A 147 -13.74 -13.55 -9.66
C HIS A 147 -14.73 -13.62 -10.82
#